data_AF-A0AA37SRY3-F1
#
_entry.id   AF-A0AA37SRY3-F1
#
_cell.length_a   1.000
_cell.length_b   1.000
_cell.length_c   1.000
_cell.angle_alpha   90.00
_cell.angle_beta   90.00
_cell.angle_gamma   90.00
#
_symmetry.space_group_name_H-M   'P 1'
#
loop_
_entity.id
_entity.type
_entity.pdbx_description
1 polymer ?
#
loop_
_entity_poly.entity_id
_entity_poly.type
_entity_poly.pdbx_seq_one_letter_code
_entity_poly.pdbx_strand_id
1 'polypeptide(L)'
;MNRNKPSFSQFLDFFPPVELPVNLTDDSLIIFSKENKALPVVLLQEFILEHDQSETDEFTEYVPCFQIPNTENFYAVVYWKAQLLTYEYRLITFDLQGNFITGKVIGGTLTNGNTVIKTVANIDEDWIIHIASGEDDVRNPNYNAENTKAYTMELLSTGDIIFSLSDDDLPL
;
A
#
# COMPACT_ATOMS: atom_id res chain seq x y z
N MET A 1 34.27 -4.80 -12.49
CA MET A 1 33.53 -5.75 -11.63
C MET A 1 32.79 -4.93 -10.58
N ASN A 2 31.52 -4.61 -10.84
CA ASN A 2 30.74 -3.75 -9.93
C ASN A 2 30.43 -4.50 -8.63
N ARG A 3 30.82 -3.90 -7.51
CA ARG A 3 30.60 -4.43 -6.17
C ARG A 3 29.15 -4.11 -5.75
N ASN A 4 28.40 -5.17 -5.45
CA ASN A 4 27.11 -5.22 -4.73
C ASN A 4 25.91 -4.50 -5.37
N LYS A 5 25.30 -5.12 -6.40
CA LYS A 5 23.88 -4.86 -6.69
C LYS A 5 23.05 -5.41 -5.50
N PRO A 6 22.15 -4.62 -4.88
CA PRO A 6 21.28 -5.13 -3.83
C PRO A 6 20.47 -6.34 -4.34
N SER A 7 20.36 -7.39 -3.53
CA SER A 7 19.58 -8.56 -3.95
C SER A 7 18.11 -8.41 -3.58
N PHE A 8 17.22 -8.95 -4.41
CA PHE A 8 15.78 -8.92 -4.13
C PHE A 8 15.41 -9.69 -2.86
N SER A 9 16.12 -10.79 -2.58
CA SER A 9 15.98 -11.51 -1.30
C SER A 9 16.26 -10.61 -0.09
N GLN A 10 17.27 -9.75 -0.15
CA GLN A 10 17.56 -8.79 0.92
C GLN A 10 16.46 -7.74 1.08
N PHE A 11 15.77 -7.37 -0.01
CA PHE A 11 14.62 -6.47 0.06
C PHE A 11 13.45 -7.14 0.79
N LEU A 12 13.14 -8.40 0.45
CA LEU A 12 12.05 -9.16 1.07
C LEU A 12 12.25 -9.38 2.59
N ASP A 13 13.50 -9.51 3.07
CA ASP A 13 13.82 -9.69 4.49
C ASP A 13 13.31 -8.55 5.41
N PHE A 14 12.91 -7.40 4.84
CA PHE A 14 12.34 -6.28 5.59
C PHE A 14 10.81 -6.36 5.75
N PHE A 15 10.16 -7.28 5.04
CA PHE A 15 8.72 -7.45 5.02
C PHE A 15 8.35 -8.76 5.72
N PRO A 16 8.00 -8.72 7.02
CA PRO A 16 7.56 -9.93 7.70
C PRO A 16 6.28 -10.49 7.05
N PRO A 17 6.07 -11.80 7.04
CA PRO A 17 4.80 -12.36 6.60
C PRO A 17 3.68 -11.91 7.55
N VAL A 18 2.48 -11.70 7.01
CA VAL A 18 1.28 -11.39 7.78
C VAL A 18 0.28 -12.54 7.74
N GLU A 19 -0.56 -12.65 8.78
CA GLU A 19 -1.77 -13.48 8.74
C GLU A 19 -2.92 -12.66 8.15
N LEU A 20 -3.65 -13.24 7.20
CA LEU A 20 -4.87 -12.64 6.65
C LEU A 20 -6.10 -13.15 7.43
N PRO A 21 -7.14 -12.32 7.61
CA PRO A 21 -7.31 -10.99 7.03
C PRO A 21 -6.56 -9.91 7.82
N VAL A 22 -6.12 -8.84 7.15
CA VAL A 22 -5.42 -7.71 7.78
C VAL A 22 -6.14 -6.39 7.53
N ASN A 23 -6.24 -5.57 8.57
CA ASN A 23 -6.79 -4.22 8.50
C ASN A 23 -5.69 -3.17 8.50
N LEU A 24 -5.70 -2.33 7.47
CA LEU A 24 -4.81 -1.18 7.30
C LEU A 24 -5.58 0.10 7.64
N THR A 25 -5.18 0.69 8.75
CA THR A 25 -5.71 1.96 9.27
C THR A 25 -4.56 2.90 9.60
N ASP A 26 -4.86 4.15 9.96
CA ASP A 26 -3.83 5.11 10.40
C ASP A 26 -3.03 4.57 11.61
N ASP A 27 -3.68 3.83 12.51
CA ASP A 27 -3.05 3.28 13.73
C ASP A 27 -2.09 2.12 13.44
N SER A 28 -2.28 1.39 12.33
CA SER A 28 -1.44 0.25 11.97
C SER A 28 0.02 0.67 11.75
N LEU A 29 0.26 1.92 11.32
CA LEU A 29 1.59 2.48 11.11
C LEU A 29 2.42 2.51 12.39
N ILE A 30 1.80 2.82 13.53
CA ILE A 30 2.50 2.94 14.81
C ILE A 30 3.18 1.61 15.16
N ILE A 31 2.53 0.50 14.82
CA ILE A 31 3.05 -0.85 15.00
C ILE A 31 4.20 -1.09 14.02
N PHE A 32 3.98 -0.87 12.72
CA PHE A 32 4.99 -1.12 11.69
C PHE A 32 6.26 -0.30 11.90
N SER A 33 6.14 1.00 12.17
CA SER A 33 7.30 1.87 12.40
C SER A 33 8.11 1.51 13.64
N LYS A 34 7.49 0.81 14.61
CA LYS A 34 8.16 0.35 15.83
C LYS A 34 8.82 -1.02 15.65
N GLU A 35 8.18 -1.91 14.91
CA GLU A 35 8.58 -3.31 14.81
C GLU A 35 9.44 -3.61 13.59
N ASN A 36 9.21 -2.91 12.48
CA ASN A 36 9.89 -3.17 11.23
C ASN A 36 11.16 -2.33 11.08
N LYS A 37 12.16 -2.94 10.43
CA LYS A 37 13.42 -2.27 10.15
C LYS A 37 13.23 -1.25 9.03
N ALA A 38 13.87 -0.10 9.16
CA ALA A 38 13.93 0.88 8.09
C ALA A 38 14.63 0.27 6.86
N LEU A 39 14.09 0.54 5.67
CA LEU A 39 14.63 0.03 4.42
C LEU A 39 15.90 0.83 4.04
N PRO A 40 17.04 0.16 3.78
CA PRO A 40 18.23 0.82 3.25
C PRO A 40 17.96 1.56 1.94
N VAL A 41 18.53 2.76 1.79
CA VAL A 41 18.33 3.64 0.61
C VAL A 41 18.60 2.91 -0.71
N VAL A 42 19.61 2.04 -0.76
CA VAL A 42 19.94 1.27 -1.98
C VAL A 42 18.84 0.27 -2.38
N LEU A 43 18.13 -0.31 -1.41
CA LEU A 43 17.00 -1.20 -1.66
C LEU A 43 15.74 -0.41 -2.04
N LEU A 44 15.53 0.72 -1.38
CA LEU A 44 14.46 1.67 -1.69
C LEU A 44 14.57 2.18 -3.15
N GLN A 45 15.78 2.57 -3.57
CA GLN A 45 16.03 3.06 -4.92
C GLN A 45 15.70 2.01 -5.98
N GLU A 46 16.26 0.81 -5.86
CA GLU A 46 16.10 -0.26 -6.86
C GLU A 46 14.65 -0.78 -6.93
N PHE A 47 14.00 -1.03 -5.79
CA PHE A 47 12.75 -1.80 -5.78
C PHE A 47 11.49 -0.98 -5.56
N ILE A 48 11.60 0.28 -5.12
CA ILE A 48 10.43 1.15 -4.90
C ILE A 48 10.49 2.38 -5.80
N LEU A 49 11.57 3.16 -5.75
CA LEU A 49 11.63 4.46 -6.42
C LEU A 49 11.71 4.36 -7.94
N GLU A 50 12.32 3.31 -8.50
CA GLU A 50 12.31 3.08 -9.95
C GLU A 50 10.89 2.89 -10.53
N HIS A 51 9.91 2.58 -9.67
CA HIS A 51 8.54 2.26 -10.06
C HIS A 51 7.51 3.25 -9.50
N ASP A 52 7.93 4.17 -8.62
CA ASP A 52 7.07 5.23 -8.10
C ASP A 52 7.15 6.47 -8.98
N GLN A 53 6.02 6.87 -9.57
CA GLN A 53 5.95 8.03 -10.47
C GLN A 53 5.86 9.37 -9.74
N SER A 54 5.73 9.36 -8.41
CA SER A 54 5.66 10.59 -7.62
C SER A 54 7.03 11.24 -7.45
N GLU A 55 7.07 12.57 -7.41
CA GLU A 55 8.25 13.28 -6.93
C GLU A 55 8.49 12.97 -5.44
N THR A 56 9.72 12.59 -5.09
CA THR A 56 10.13 12.35 -3.71
C THR A 56 11.07 13.43 -3.25
N ASP A 57 10.84 13.94 -2.04
CA ASP A 57 11.71 14.93 -1.41
C ASP A 57 12.50 14.32 -0.24
N GLU A 58 13.29 15.16 0.43
CA GLU A 58 14.10 14.75 1.59
C GLU A 58 13.27 14.40 2.84
N PHE A 59 11.97 14.71 2.85
CA PHE A 59 11.04 14.44 3.95
C PHE A 59 10.15 13.24 3.69
N THR A 60 10.35 12.56 2.54
CA THR A 60 9.56 11.40 2.18
C THR A 60 10.05 10.17 2.95
N GLU A 61 9.16 9.57 3.74
CA GLU A 61 9.46 8.37 4.52
C GLU A 61 8.86 7.11 3.88
N TYR A 62 9.57 6.00 4.02
CA TYR A 62 9.13 4.68 3.57
C TYR A 62 9.31 3.67 4.70
N VAL A 63 8.22 3.01 5.07
CA VAL A 63 8.21 2.02 6.15
C VAL A 63 7.71 0.69 5.58
N PRO A 64 8.55 -0.35 5.54
CA PRO A 64 8.10 -1.71 5.22
C PRO A 64 6.98 -2.14 6.18
N CYS A 65 5.91 -2.76 5.68
CA CYS A 65 4.83 -3.25 6.53
C CYS A 65 4.85 -4.78 6.62
N PHE A 66 4.54 -5.47 5.52
CA PHE A 66 4.48 -6.93 5.49
C PHE A 66 4.47 -7.48 4.07
N GLN A 67 4.66 -8.81 3.97
CA GLN A 67 4.48 -9.59 2.75
C GLN A 67 3.13 -10.32 2.78
N ILE A 68 2.42 -10.34 1.64
CA ILE A 68 1.20 -11.15 1.47
C ILE A 68 1.59 -12.64 1.42
N PRO A 69 0.96 -13.51 2.23
CA PRO A 69 1.30 -14.93 2.26
C PRO A 69 0.76 -15.69 1.05
N ASN A 70 1.29 -16.90 0.83
CA ASN A 70 0.81 -17.89 -0.15
C ASN A 70 0.87 -17.44 -1.63
N THR A 71 1.66 -16.42 -1.96
CA THR A 71 1.88 -15.99 -3.34
C THR A 71 2.95 -16.88 -3.99
N GLU A 72 2.54 -18.04 -4.53
CA GLU A 72 3.50 -19.04 -5.06
C GLU A 72 4.23 -18.59 -6.33
N ASN A 73 3.59 -17.76 -7.16
CA ASN A 73 4.08 -17.38 -8.48
C ASN A 73 4.63 -15.96 -8.57
N PHE A 74 4.54 -15.20 -7.49
CA PHE A 74 4.95 -13.80 -7.42
C PHE A 74 5.22 -13.42 -5.95
N TYR A 75 5.80 -12.25 -5.72
CA TYR A 75 5.94 -11.66 -4.40
C TYR A 75 5.06 -10.43 -4.30
N ALA A 76 4.33 -10.27 -3.20
CA ALA A 76 3.55 -9.07 -2.90
C ALA A 76 3.95 -8.50 -1.55
N VAL A 77 4.29 -7.22 -1.52
CA VAL A 77 4.64 -6.52 -0.28
C VAL A 77 3.85 -5.22 -0.14
N VAL A 78 3.51 -4.91 1.11
CA VAL A 78 2.90 -3.63 1.50
C VAL A 78 3.95 -2.79 2.21
N TYR A 79 4.08 -1.54 1.79
CA TYR A 79 4.82 -0.52 2.52
C TYR A 79 3.94 0.71 2.74
N TRP A 80 4.29 1.48 3.74
CA TRP A 80 3.72 2.80 4.00
C TRP A 80 4.66 3.88 3.51
N LYS A 81 4.09 4.94 2.94
CA LYS A 81 4.79 6.10 2.41
C LYS A 81 4.22 7.37 3.01
N ALA A 82 5.09 8.22 3.54
CA ALA A 82 4.76 9.56 4.02
C ALA A 82 5.32 10.60 3.08
N GLN A 83 4.49 11.56 2.67
CA GLN A 83 4.87 12.80 2.03
C GLN A 83 4.12 13.95 2.69
N LEU A 84 4.48 15.18 2.35
CA LEU A 84 3.73 16.34 2.81
C LEU A 84 2.26 16.22 2.39
N LEU A 85 1.37 16.15 3.38
CA LEU A 85 -0.09 16.05 3.24
C LEU A 85 -0.63 14.75 2.61
N THR A 86 0.24 13.76 2.35
CA THR A 86 -0.14 12.48 1.70
C THR A 86 0.55 11.34 2.43
N TYR A 87 -0.24 10.42 2.97
CA TYR A 87 0.22 9.27 3.75
C TYR A 87 -0.47 8.03 3.20
N GLU A 88 0.26 7.07 2.64
CA GLU A 88 -0.35 6.00 1.83
C GLU A 88 0.22 4.64 2.18
N TYR A 89 -0.65 3.63 2.29
CA TYR A 89 -0.27 2.23 2.14
C TYR A 89 -0.27 1.88 0.66
N ARG A 90 0.82 1.27 0.21
CA ARG A 90 1.02 0.82 -1.16
C ARG A 90 1.31 -0.66 -1.20
N LEU A 91 0.55 -1.38 -2.02
CA LEU A 91 0.81 -2.76 -2.38
C LEU A 91 1.57 -2.78 -3.71
N ILE A 92 2.71 -3.45 -3.73
CA ILE A 92 3.50 -3.68 -4.94
C ILE A 92 3.81 -5.16 -5.11
N THR A 93 3.90 -5.59 -6.37
CA THR A 93 4.11 -6.98 -6.74
C THR A 93 5.31 -7.14 -7.66
N PHE A 94 5.96 -8.29 -7.56
CA PHE A 94 7.13 -8.66 -8.35
C PHE A 94 7.04 -10.11 -8.81
N ASP A 95 7.63 -10.43 -9.96
CA ASP A 95 7.78 -11.81 -10.39
C ASP A 95 8.82 -12.56 -9.54
N LEU A 96 8.97 -13.87 -9.79
CA LEU A 96 9.94 -14.69 -9.05
C LEU A 96 11.41 -14.31 -9.30
N GLN A 97 11.69 -13.45 -10.27
CA GLN A 97 13.01 -12.92 -10.57
C GLN A 97 13.24 -11.54 -9.92
N GLY A 98 12.23 -10.98 -9.26
CA GLY A 98 12.27 -9.65 -8.63
C GLY A 98 12.01 -8.50 -9.61
N ASN A 99 11.44 -8.77 -10.80
CA ASN A 99 11.01 -7.71 -11.70
C ASN A 99 9.64 -7.21 -11.28
N PHE A 100 9.45 -5.89 -11.28
CA PHE A 100 8.17 -5.26 -10.96
C PHE A 100 7.05 -5.70 -11.89
N ILE A 101 5.87 -5.99 -11.31
CA ILE A 101 4.64 -6.32 -12.04
C ILE A 101 3.67 -5.13 -11.95
N THR A 102 3.18 -4.80 -10.74
CA THR A 102 2.26 -3.69 -10.54
C THR A 102 2.38 -3.06 -9.15
N GLY A 103 1.80 -1.87 -9.02
CA GLY A 103 1.69 -1.15 -7.76
C GLY A 103 0.39 -0.37 -7.67
N LYS A 104 -0.23 -0.35 -6.49
CA LYS A 104 -1.45 0.40 -6.19
C LYS A 104 -1.40 0.99 -4.78
N VAL A 105 -1.94 2.20 -4.64
CA VAL A 105 -2.32 2.76 -3.34
C VAL A 105 -3.57 2.03 -2.89
N ILE A 106 -3.54 1.50 -1.67
CA ILE A 106 -4.64 0.69 -1.11
C ILE A 106 -5.28 1.34 0.11
N GLY A 107 -4.66 2.34 0.72
CA GLY A 107 -5.21 3.06 1.87
C GLY A 107 -4.34 4.22 2.29
N GLY A 108 -4.79 4.95 3.32
CA GLY A 108 -4.07 6.07 3.91
C GLY A 108 -4.88 7.36 3.98
N THR A 109 -4.20 8.47 4.23
CA THR A 109 -4.77 9.79 4.43
C THR A 109 -4.20 10.79 3.42
N LEU A 110 -5.08 11.51 2.72
CA LEU A 110 -4.73 12.62 1.82
C LEU A 110 -5.41 13.89 2.31
N THR A 111 -4.69 15.02 2.33
CA THR A 111 -5.28 16.31 2.69
C THR A 111 -4.76 17.45 1.81
N ASN A 112 -5.56 18.51 1.69
CA ASN A 112 -5.17 19.76 1.03
C ASN A 112 -5.23 20.96 2.00
N GLY A 113 -5.31 20.71 3.31
CA GLY A 113 -5.45 21.72 4.36
C GLY A 113 -6.89 22.15 4.66
N ASN A 114 -7.84 21.86 3.78
CA ASN A 114 -9.28 22.12 4.00
C ASN A 114 -10.08 20.82 4.14
N THR A 115 -9.71 19.81 3.36
CA THR A 115 -10.36 18.51 3.31
C THR A 115 -9.38 17.43 3.73
N VAL A 116 -9.88 16.41 4.44
CA VAL A 116 -9.14 15.19 4.76
C VAL A 116 -9.91 14.02 4.15
N ILE A 117 -9.23 13.27 3.28
CA ILE A 117 -9.72 12.01 2.74
C ILE A 117 -9.02 10.89 3.49
N LYS A 118 -9.78 10.05 4.19
CA LYS A 118 -9.29 8.88 4.88
C LYS A 118 -9.74 7.62 4.16
N THR A 119 -8.78 6.76 3.85
CA THR A 119 -9.01 5.50 3.15
C THR A 119 -8.47 4.35 4.00
N VAL A 120 -9.33 3.40 4.32
CA VAL A 120 -8.94 2.18 5.04
C VAL A 120 -9.06 0.98 4.11
N ALA A 121 -8.22 -0.02 4.33
CA ALA A 121 -8.25 -1.28 3.58
C ALA A 121 -8.35 -2.47 4.52
N ASN A 122 -9.13 -3.47 4.09
CA ASN A 122 -9.06 -4.83 4.59
C ASN A 122 -8.59 -5.73 3.44
N ILE A 123 -7.56 -6.54 3.67
CA ILE A 123 -7.14 -7.58 2.70
C ILE A 123 -7.56 -8.91 3.30
N ASP A 124 -8.42 -9.65 2.59
CA ASP A 124 -8.90 -10.95 3.02
C ASP A 124 -8.05 -12.11 2.50
N GLU A 125 -8.39 -13.32 2.94
CA GLU A 125 -7.67 -14.56 2.64
C GLU A 125 -7.69 -14.95 1.15
N ASP A 126 -8.66 -14.45 0.38
CA ASP A 126 -8.79 -14.65 -1.07
C ASP A 126 -8.07 -13.54 -1.87
N TRP A 127 -7.32 -12.69 -1.18
CA TRP A 127 -6.61 -11.52 -1.73
C TRP A 127 -7.52 -10.46 -2.35
N ILE A 128 -8.76 -10.37 -1.87
CA ILE A 128 -9.64 -9.27 -2.16
C ILE A 128 -9.33 -8.14 -1.17
N ILE A 129 -9.15 -6.94 -1.72
CA ILE A 129 -8.80 -5.73 -1.00
C ILE A 129 -10.06 -4.87 -0.95
N HIS A 130 -10.74 -4.90 0.18
CA HIS A 130 -11.92 -4.07 0.46
C HIS A 130 -11.48 -2.69 0.91
N ILE A 131 -11.84 -1.66 0.14
CA ILE A 131 -11.46 -0.29 0.43
C ILE A 131 -12.68 0.56 0.74
N ALA A 132 -12.60 1.30 1.84
CA ALA A 132 -13.56 2.34 2.17
C ALA A 132 -12.85 3.68 2.32
N SER A 133 -13.35 4.70 1.61
CA SER A 133 -12.81 6.06 1.61
C SER A 133 -13.88 7.04 2.03
N GLY A 134 -13.60 7.86 3.05
CA GLY A 134 -14.46 8.92 3.54
C GLY A 134 -13.80 10.28 3.41
N GLU A 135 -14.61 11.32 3.17
CA GLU A 135 -14.17 12.71 3.08
C GLU A 135 -14.75 13.53 4.25
N ASP A 136 -13.86 14.13 5.04
CA ASP A 136 -14.20 15.06 6.12
C ASP A 136 -13.74 16.49 5.77
N ASP A 137 -14.62 17.48 5.97
CA ASP A 137 -14.24 18.90 5.93
C ASP A 137 -13.70 19.32 7.30
N VAL A 138 -12.45 19.79 7.34
CA VAL A 138 -11.77 20.21 8.58
C VAL A 138 -12.54 21.34 9.29
N ARG A 139 -13.36 22.10 8.56
CA ARG A 139 -14.15 23.24 9.09
C ARG A 139 -15.56 22.85 9.52
N ASN A 140 -16.04 21.64 9.19
CA ASN A 140 -17.35 21.15 9.59
C ASN A 140 -17.24 19.69 10.07
N PRO A 141 -17.02 19.45 11.37
CA PRO A 141 -16.73 18.12 11.93
C PRO A 141 -17.92 17.16 11.96
N ASN A 142 -19.01 17.46 11.25
CA ASN A 142 -20.14 16.56 11.11
C ASN A 142 -19.82 15.52 10.03
N TYR A 143 -19.42 14.33 10.48
CA TYR A 143 -19.28 13.13 9.64
C TYR A 143 -20.55 12.91 8.80
N ASN A 144 -20.42 12.93 7.47
CA ASN A 144 -21.52 12.62 6.55
C ASN A 144 -21.26 11.28 5.86
N ALA A 145 -22.07 10.27 6.21
CA ALA A 145 -22.00 8.93 5.60
C ALA A 145 -22.20 8.95 4.07
N GLU A 146 -22.87 9.97 3.52
CA GLU A 146 -23.09 10.14 2.08
C GLU A 146 -21.80 10.38 1.28
N ASN A 147 -20.70 10.78 1.94
CA ASN A 147 -19.40 11.00 1.29
C ASN A 147 -18.49 9.76 1.33
N THR A 148 -18.99 8.61 1.75
CA THR A 148 -18.21 7.37 1.80
C THR A 148 -18.32 6.63 0.47
N LYS A 149 -17.18 6.28 -0.12
CA LYS A 149 -17.08 5.41 -1.29
C LYS A 149 -16.44 4.10 -0.89
N ALA A 150 -17.05 2.98 -1.26
CA ALA A 150 -16.48 1.66 -1.11
C ALA A 150 -16.21 1.06 -2.49
N TYR A 151 -15.09 0.35 -2.62
CA TYR A 151 -14.76 -0.40 -3.82
C TYR A 151 -13.81 -1.53 -3.47
N THR A 152 -13.66 -2.47 -4.39
CA THR A 152 -12.77 -3.62 -4.20
C THR A 152 -11.68 -3.67 -5.25
N MET A 153 -10.52 -4.20 -4.87
CA MET A 153 -9.50 -4.65 -5.82
C MET A 153 -9.20 -6.11 -5.58
N GLU A 154 -8.74 -6.80 -6.60
CA GLU A 154 -8.33 -8.20 -6.52
C GLU A 154 -6.87 -8.30 -6.95
N LEU A 155 -6.06 -8.97 -6.12
CA LEU A 155 -4.71 -9.37 -6.47
C LEU A 155 -4.76 -10.76 -7.13
N LEU A 156 -4.48 -10.80 -8.42
CA LEU A 156 -4.55 -12.01 -9.23
C LEU A 156 -3.34 -12.91 -9.00
N SER A 157 -3.47 -14.19 -9.37
CA SER A 157 -2.37 -15.17 -9.32
C SER A 157 -1.18 -14.82 -10.24
N THR A 158 -1.36 -13.89 -11.16
CA THR A 158 -0.28 -13.32 -12.01
C THR A 158 0.54 -12.27 -11.30
N GLY A 159 0.09 -11.79 -10.13
CA GLY A 159 0.61 -10.61 -9.44
C GLY A 159 0.00 -9.30 -9.92
N ASP A 160 -0.89 -9.29 -10.92
CA ASP A 160 -1.63 -8.10 -11.32
C ASP A 160 -2.69 -7.70 -10.28
N ILE A 161 -3.02 -6.41 -10.22
CA ILE A 161 -4.06 -5.87 -9.35
C ILE A 161 -5.12 -5.22 -10.23
N ILE A 162 -6.34 -5.72 -10.15
CA ILE A 162 -7.49 -5.23 -10.93
C ILE A 162 -8.53 -4.59 -10.00
N PHE A 163 -9.25 -3.59 -10.52
CA PHE A 163 -10.42 -3.05 -9.83
C PHE A 163 -11.61 -3.97 -10.09
N SER A 164 -12.27 -4.39 -9.03
CA SER A 164 -13.56 -5.06 -9.10
C SER A 164 -14.61 -4.07 -8.58
N LEU A 165 -15.51 -3.66 -9.46
CA LEU A 165 -16.68 -2.90 -9.08
C LEU A 165 -17.65 -3.86 -8.41
N SER A 166 -18.15 -3.51 -7.22
CA SER A 166 -19.27 -4.22 -6.61
C SER A 166 -20.49 -4.12 -7.53
N ASP A 167 -21.24 -5.22 -7.68
CA ASP A 167 -22.45 -5.31 -8.53
C ASP A 167 -23.53 -4.23 -8.21
N ASP A 168 -23.44 -3.58 -7.05
CA ASP A 168 -24.31 -2.47 -6.64
C ASP A 168 -24.12 -1.16 -7.44
N ASP A 169 -23.06 -1.06 -8.27
CA ASP A 169 -22.79 0.11 -9.13
C ASP A 169 -23.35 -0.01 -10.57
N LEU A 170 -24.11 -1.06 -10.87
CA LEU A 170 -24.83 -1.15 -12.15
C LEU A 170 -26.11 -0.30 -12.07
N PRO A 171 -26.25 0.77 -12.90
CA PRO A 171 -27.51 1.49 -12.96
C PRO A 171 -28.59 0.55 -13.50
N LEU A 172 -29.70 0.43 -12.75
CA LEU A 172 -30.96 -0.14 -13.25
C LEU A 172 -31.45 0.62 -14.50
#